data_AF-L1L6E8-F1
#
_entry.id   AF-L1L6E8-F1
#
_cell.length_a   1.000
_cell.length_b   1.000
_cell.length_c   1.000
_cell.angle_alpha   90.00
_cell.angle_beta   90.00
_cell.angle_gamma   90.00
#
_symmetry.space_group_name_H-M   'P 1'
#
loop_
_entity.id
_entity.type
_entity.pdbx_description
1 polymer ?
#
loop_
_entity_poly.entity_id
_entity_poly.type
_entity_poly.pdbx_seq_one_letter_code
_entity_poly.pdbx_strand_id
1 'polypeptide(L)'
;MIGGFATWRNVPITFDQTNTGSATVQVANYLRVSPNTSSSPLAPNIEIGLYAEKTGKTTRTYGPRWSELTNSGGRTKAITAGVNPTKPDKRNHTYMTVRQAGGNQWDVLYDFNKVGSTAKQLKVLGGSTNRIDVGLEVTGPKYINVPSIANRMQFMTGNKVWEQVATGNVARSVTLPACSASRKPPNCFTTKLTDGSKFTQWTASKPRRQATAAISPGPAHATSAKSGDIAVGDLPSTFNGVDQQALRACLESDPDNCLSTVPGLSECVVTMRVCNAAALLSRGTTKNTTPDADVSAADIRTRAAAAFGVSARTLSIEPPVSPTGLQAHLRAADDTGTTVWTVTSTSRTRGLQNTDRLFDGFTARYSAHTGALLEACWGDLCDAL
;
A
#
# COMPACT_ATOMS: atom_id res chain seq x y z
N MET A 1 8.79 -21.50 -0.08
CA MET A 1 8.78 -20.03 -0.12
C MET A 1 8.00 -19.52 1.08
N ILE A 2 8.57 -18.64 1.89
CA ILE A 2 7.99 -18.14 3.16
C ILE A 2 7.99 -16.61 3.27
N GLY A 3 8.21 -15.91 2.16
CA GLY A 3 8.21 -14.46 2.13
C GLY A 3 8.17 -13.92 0.71
N GLY A 4 7.55 -12.75 0.54
CA GLY A 4 7.61 -11.96 -0.68
C GLY A 4 8.24 -10.61 -0.38
N PHE A 5 9.05 -10.13 -1.31
CA PHE A 5 9.71 -8.83 -1.23
C PHE A 5 9.56 -8.14 -2.58
N ALA A 6 9.17 -6.87 -2.54
CA ALA A 6 9.18 -6.03 -3.72
C ALA A 6 9.69 -4.63 -3.39
N THR A 7 10.27 -4.02 -4.42
CA THR A 7 10.85 -2.69 -4.37
C THR A 7 10.41 -1.92 -5.59
N TRP A 8 10.00 -0.67 -5.34
CA TRP A 8 9.77 0.31 -6.39
C TRP A 8 9.91 1.73 -5.83
N ARG A 9 10.04 2.67 -6.75
CA ARG A 9 10.14 4.09 -6.44
C ARG A 9 8.76 4.71 -6.27
N ASN A 10 8.52 5.43 -5.17
CA ASN A 10 7.28 6.15 -4.93
C ASN A 10 7.28 7.47 -5.73
N VAL A 11 6.89 7.37 -7.00
CA VAL A 11 6.79 8.50 -7.93
C VAL A 11 5.36 9.07 -7.98
N PRO A 12 5.18 10.35 -8.34
CA PRO A 12 3.85 10.96 -8.42
C PRO A 12 2.96 10.30 -9.47
N ILE A 13 1.85 9.71 -9.03
CA ILE A 13 0.73 9.32 -9.89
C ILE A 13 -0.26 10.49 -9.94
N THR A 14 -0.63 10.95 -11.13
CA THR A 14 -1.48 12.14 -11.30
C THR A 14 -2.81 11.79 -11.95
N PHE A 15 -3.85 12.49 -11.51
CA PHE A 15 -5.22 12.33 -11.99
C PHE A 15 -5.71 13.63 -12.63
N ASP A 16 -6.54 13.53 -13.66
CA ASP A 16 -7.23 14.71 -14.19
C ASP A 16 -8.18 15.31 -13.13
N GLN A 17 -8.39 16.62 -13.15
CA GLN A 17 -9.38 17.30 -12.29
C GLN A 17 -10.82 17.26 -12.86
N THR A 18 -11.14 16.24 -13.65
CA THR A 18 -12.48 16.04 -14.22
C THR A 18 -13.38 15.29 -13.24
N ASN A 19 -14.67 15.66 -13.19
CA ASN A 19 -15.66 14.96 -12.38
C ASN A 19 -15.85 13.52 -12.88
N THR A 20 -15.81 12.58 -11.96
CA THR A 20 -16.03 11.14 -12.21
C THR A 20 -17.34 10.65 -11.58
N GLY A 21 -18.17 11.57 -11.08
CA GLY A 21 -19.33 11.22 -10.27
C GLY A 21 -18.87 10.58 -8.96
N SER A 22 -19.56 9.51 -8.55
CA SER A 22 -19.18 8.67 -7.40
C SER A 22 -18.14 7.60 -7.74
N ALA A 23 -17.72 7.49 -9.01
CA ALA A 23 -16.76 6.46 -9.40
C ALA A 23 -15.36 6.78 -8.90
N THR A 24 -14.77 5.86 -8.13
CA THR A 24 -13.36 5.95 -7.72
C THR A 24 -12.45 5.60 -8.89
N VAL A 25 -11.47 6.47 -9.14
CA VAL A 25 -10.35 6.21 -10.06
C VAL A 25 -9.15 5.85 -9.20
N GLN A 26 -8.51 4.72 -9.49
CA GLN A 26 -7.50 4.15 -8.62
C GLN A 26 -6.34 3.58 -9.42
N VAL A 27 -5.15 3.69 -8.84
CA VAL A 27 -3.93 3.00 -9.24
C VAL A 27 -3.38 2.27 -8.03
N ALA A 28 -3.13 0.98 -8.17
CA ALA A 28 -2.51 0.13 -7.16
C ALA A 28 -1.27 -0.53 -7.76
N ASN A 29 -0.10 -0.24 -7.23
CA ASN A 29 1.11 -1.00 -7.54
C ASN A 29 1.42 -1.90 -6.34
N TYR A 30 1.42 -3.21 -6.53
CA TYR A 30 1.32 -4.15 -5.42
C TYR A 30 2.33 -5.29 -5.50
N LEU A 31 2.59 -5.86 -4.33
CA LEU A 31 3.07 -7.20 -4.07
C LEU A 31 1.92 -7.98 -3.44
N ARG A 32 1.56 -9.13 -4.02
CA ARG A 32 0.54 -10.04 -3.49
C ARG A 32 1.15 -11.41 -3.26
N VAL A 33 0.93 -11.98 -2.08
CA VAL A 33 1.27 -13.37 -1.75
C VAL A 33 -0.02 -14.15 -1.58
N SER A 34 -0.17 -15.21 -2.36
CA SER A 34 -1.31 -16.14 -2.27
C SER A 34 -0.81 -17.49 -1.77
N PRO A 35 -1.30 -17.97 -0.60
CA PRO A 35 -0.98 -19.31 -0.11
C PRO A 35 -1.26 -20.40 -1.14
N ASN A 36 -0.40 -21.39 -1.22
CA ASN A 36 -0.46 -22.50 -2.19
C ASN A 36 -1.73 -23.38 -2.11
N THR A 37 -2.48 -23.32 -1.01
CA THR A 37 -3.79 -23.97 -0.86
C THR A 37 -4.93 -23.17 -1.50
N SER A 38 -4.64 -22.01 -2.08
CA SER A 38 -5.57 -21.20 -2.84
C SER A 38 -5.83 -21.82 -4.22
N SER A 39 -7.10 -22.01 -4.59
CA SER A 39 -7.50 -22.53 -5.90
C SER A 39 -7.69 -21.43 -6.97
N SER A 40 -7.43 -20.15 -6.67
CA SER A 40 -7.68 -19.04 -7.60
C SER A 40 -6.73 -17.84 -7.39
N PRO A 41 -6.37 -17.08 -8.45
CA PRO A 41 -5.65 -15.80 -8.34
C PRO A 41 -6.37 -14.72 -7.52
N LEU A 42 -7.67 -14.88 -7.29
CA LEU A 42 -8.52 -13.98 -6.48
C LEU A 42 -8.95 -14.63 -5.15
N ALA A 43 -8.34 -15.75 -4.77
CA ALA A 43 -8.60 -16.41 -3.49
C ALA A 43 -7.72 -15.79 -2.38
N PRO A 44 -7.80 -16.29 -1.11
CA PRO A 44 -7.16 -15.66 0.03
C PRO A 44 -5.72 -15.26 -0.24
N ASN A 45 -5.40 -14.02 0.11
CA ASN A 45 -4.11 -13.43 -0.18
C ASN A 45 -3.75 -12.32 0.80
N ILE A 46 -2.49 -11.93 0.75
CA ILE A 46 -1.93 -10.81 1.46
C ILE A 46 -1.40 -9.87 0.39
N GLU A 47 -1.87 -8.64 0.38
CA GLU A 47 -1.43 -7.63 -0.57
C GLU A 47 -0.83 -6.46 0.20
N ILE A 48 0.31 -5.98 -0.25
CA ILE A 48 0.92 -4.75 0.22
C ILE A 48 1.38 -3.96 -1.01
N GLY A 49 1.11 -2.67 -1.04
CA GLY A 49 1.39 -1.89 -2.23
C GLY A 49 1.28 -0.39 -2.01
N LEU A 50 1.65 0.36 -3.04
CA LEU A 50 1.39 1.77 -3.18
C LEU A 50 0.02 1.98 -3.85
N TYR A 51 -0.81 2.81 -3.24
CA TYR A 51 -2.13 3.12 -3.74
C TYR A 51 -2.27 4.63 -3.92
N ALA A 52 -2.87 5.01 -5.03
CA ALA A 52 -3.27 6.36 -5.30
C ALA A 52 -4.68 6.35 -5.85
N GLU A 53 -5.53 7.22 -5.34
CA GLU A 53 -6.92 7.26 -5.79
C GLU A 53 -7.43 8.70 -5.90
N LYS A 54 -8.50 8.87 -6.67
CA LYS A 54 -9.36 10.03 -6.55
C LYS A 54 -10.84 9.65 -6.61
N THR A 55 -11.68 10.51 -6.05
CA THR A 55 -13.14 10.42 -6.18
C THR A 55 -13.67 11.79 -6.61
N GLY A 56 -14.63 11.82 -7.54
CA GLY A 56 -15.16 13.08 -8.06
C GLY A 56 -14.08 13.91 -8.76
N LYS A 57 -13.94 15.18 -8.34
CA LYS A 57 -12.99 16.16 -8.91
C LYS A 57 -11.68 16.32 -8.12
N THR A 58 -11.71 16.22 -6.79
CA THR A 58 -10.69 16.84 -5.93
C THR A 58 -10.05 15.90 -4.90
N THR A 59 -10.78 14.95 -4.31
CA THR A 59 -10.17 14.11 -3.27
C THR A 59 -9.09 13.23 -3.88
N ARG A 60 -7.87 13.30 -3.35
CA ARG A 60 -6.73 12.48 -3.77
C ARG A 60 -6.11 11.81 -2.56
N THR A 61 -5.89 10.51 -2.63
CA THR A 61 -5.07 9.78 -1.66
C THR A 61 -3.82 9.26 -2.34
N TYR A 62 -2.75 9.16 -1.57
CA TYR A 62 -1.49 8.56 -2.01
C TYR A 62 -0.82 7.95 -0.78
N GLY A 63 -0.42 6.70 -0.89
CA GLY A 63 0.39 6.06 0.14
C GLY A 63 0.30 4.54 0.10
N PRO A 64 1.18 3.89 0.86
CA PRO A 64 1.17 2.46 1.01
C PRO A 64 -0.05 2.02 1.83
N ARG A 65 -0.58 0.84 1.50
CA ARG A 65 -1.52 0.11 2.35
C ARG A 65 -1.24 -1.38 2.22
N TRP A 66 -1.74 -2.13 3.17
CA TRP A 66 -1.81 -3.57 3.07
C TRP A 66 -3.23 -4.07 3.27
N SER A 67 -3.49 -5.28 2.81
CA SER A 67 -4.74 -5.98 3.01
C SER A 67 -4.53 -7.47 3.18
N GLU A 68 -5.43 -8.06 3.97
CA GLU A 68 -5.60 -9.49 4.12
C GLU A 68 -6.97 -9.86 3.56
N LEU A 69 -7.03 -10.89 2.71
CA LEU A 69 -8.27 -11.49 2.24
C LEU A 69 -8.30 -12.96 2.66
N THR A 70 -9.43 -13.40 3.19
CA THR A 70 -9.73 -14.79 3.54
C THR A 70 -10.93 -15.29 2.72
N ASN A 71 -11.39 -16.51 2.98
CA ASN A 71 -12.61 -17.00 2.34
C ASN A 71 -13.88 -16.37 2.91
N SER A 72 -13.79 -15.76 4.09
CA SER A 72 -14.91 -15.33 4.94
C SER A 72 -14.88 -13.82 5.22
N GLY A 73 -13.87 -13.10 4.76
CA GLY A 73 -13.77 -11.68 4.97
C GLY A 73 -12.48 -11.08 4.41
N GLY A 74 -12.25 -9.84 4.77
CA GLY A 74 -11.01 -9.14 4.46
C GLY A 74 -10.82 -7.93 5.36
N ARG A 75 -9.61 -7.43 5.37
CA ARG A 75 -9.26 -6.16 6.01
C ARG A 75 -8.20 -5.43 5.24
N THR A 76 -8.14 -4.12 5.40
CA THR A 76 -7.09 -3.28 4.86
C THR A 76 -6.69 -2.21 5.85
N LYS A 77 -5.43 -1.80 5.81
CA LYS A 77 -4.89 -0.73 6.64
C LYS A 77 -3.92 0.13 5.84
N ALA A 78 -4.12 1.43 5.88
CA ALA A 78 -3.18 2.41 5.38
C ALA A 78 -1.91 2.37 6.24
N ILE A 79 -0.76 2.41 5.57
CA ILE A 79 0.54 2.47 6.25
C ILE A 79 0.91 3.93 6.37
N THR A 80 0.79 4.47 7.57
CA THR A 80 1.07 5.89 7.87
C THR A 80 2.41 6.09 8.59
N ALA A 81 2.99 5.00 9.09
CA ALA A 81 4.34 4.96 9.63
C ALA A 81 5.36 4.68 8.53
N GLY A 82 6.58 5.23 8.66
CA GLY A 82 7.62 5.11 7.64
C GLY A 82 8.24 6.44 7.27
N VAL A 83 9.16 6.41 6.32
CA VAL A 83 9.73 7.64 5.74
C VAL A 83 8.77 8.16 4.67
N ASN A 84 8.17 9.32 4.91
CA ASN A 84 7.26 9.98 3.95
C ASN A 84 6.19 9.06 3.29
N PRO A 85 5.53 8.14 4.02
CA PRO A 85 4.76 7.07 3.39
C PRO A 85 3.63 7.61 2.50
N THR A 86 3.01 8.73 2.89
CA THR A 86 1.88 9.32 2.16
C THR A 86 2.30 10.33 1.09
N LYS A 87 3.60 10.47 0.80
CA LYS A 87 4.11 11.44 -0.17
C LYS A 87 4.86 10.74 -1.31
N PRO A 88 4.71 11.20 -2.56
CA PRO A 88 5.53 10.73 -3.67
C PRO A 88 6.94 11.36 -3.57
N ASP A 89 7.77 10.82 -2.68
CA ASP A 89 9.08 11.36 -2.34
C ASP A 89 10.20 10.99 -3.33
N LYS A 90 9.86 10.19 -4.36
CA LYS A 90 10.77 9.69 -5.40
C LYS A 90 11.88 8.79 -4.86
N ARG A 91 11.74 8.23 -3.66
CA ARG A 91 12.66 7.24 -3.08
C ARG A 91 12.17 5.83 -3.35
N ASN A 92 13.08 4.86 -3.29
CA ASN A 92 12.69 3.46 -3.30
C ASN A 92 12.15 3.10 -1.92
N HIS A 93 11.05 2.36 -1.90
CA HIS A 93 10.50 1.77 -0.70
C HIS A 93 10.47 0.25 -0.82
N THR A 94 10.50 -0.42 0.33
CA THR A 94 10.44 -1.88 0.39
C THR A 94 9.08 -2.34 0.92
N TYR A 95 8.54 -3.37 0.28
CA TYR A 95 7.23 -3.92 0.55
C TYR A 95 7.41 -5.41 0.77
N MET A 96 7.15 -5.88 1.98
CA MET A 96 7.50 -7.24 2.36
C MET A 96 6.36 -7.94 3.09
N THR A 97 6.28 -9.24 2.86
CA THR A 97 5.51 -10.17 3.67
C THR A 97 6.41 -11.31 4.09
N VAL A 98 6.37 -11.68 5.37
CA VAL A 98 7.20 -12.75 5.92
C VAL A 98 6.33 -13.65 6.76
N ARG A 99 6.37 -14.95 6.51
CA ARG A 99 5.60 -15.92 7.30
C ARG A 99 6.15 -15.97 8.72
N GLN A 100 5.25 -15.96 9.71
CA GLN A 100 5.63 -16.14 11.11
C GLN A 100 6.24 -17.52 11.34
N ALA A 101 7.13 -17.62 12.34
CA ALA A 101 7.80 -18.87 12.67
C ALA A 101 6.81 -19.98 13.08
N GLY A 102 5.67 -19.61 13.68
CA GLY A 102 4.58 -20.51 14.06
C GLY A 102 3.27 -20.16 13.34
N GLY A 103 2.45 -21.17 13.08
CA GLY A 103 1.10 -21.00 12.54
C GLY A 103 1.04 -20.64 11.06
N ASN A 104 -0.04 -19.94 10.69
CA ASN A 104 -0.41 -19.62 9.31
C ASN A 104 -0.34 -18.12 9.00
N GLN A 105 0.07 -17.33 9.99
CA GLN A 105 0.06 -15.88 9.86
C GLN A 105 1.37 -15.35 9.30
N TRP A 106 1.28 -14.12 8.81
CA TRP A 106 2.32 -13.43 8.10
C TRP A 106 2.46 -12.03 8.67
N ASP A 107 3.68 -11.58 8.84
CA ASP A 107 3.97 -10.19 9.12
C ASP A 107 4.09 -9.41 7.82
N VAL A 108 3.61 -8.18 7.88
CA VAL A 108 3.68 -7.21 6.79
C VAL A 108 4.70 -6.16 7.21
N LEU A 109 5.70 -5.93 6.36
CA LEU A 109 6.74 -4.95 6.61
C LEU A 109 6.79 -3.93 5.48
N TYR A 110 7.00 -2.68 5.85
CA TYR A 110 7.22 -1.55 4.96
C TYR A 110 8.50 -0.83 5.37
N ASP A 111 9.39 -0.58 4.42
CA ASP A 111 10.73 -0.03 4.68
C ASP A 111 11.46 -0.79 5.80
N PHE A 112 11.37 -2.12 5.75
CA PHE A 112 11.94 -3.08 6.73
C PHE A 112 11.37 -3.03 8.15
N ASN A 113 10.32 -2.24 8.39
CA ASN A 113 9.64 -2.17 9.68
C ASN A 113 8.30 -2.88 9.63
N LYS A 114 7.97 -3.64 10.68
CA LYS A 114 6.66 -4.28 10.81
C LYS A 114 5.54 -3.23 10.92
N VAL A 115 4.53 -3.34 10.05
CA VAL A 115 3.36 -2.45 9.97
C VAL A 115 2.04 -3.21 10.12
N GLY A 116 2.10 -4.54 10.25
CA GLY A 116 0.94 -5.36 10.49
C GLY A 116 1.28 -6.84 10.59
N SER A 117 0.28 -7.62 10.97
CA SER A 117 0.29 -9.08 10.90
C SER A 117 -1.07 -9.54 10.43
N THR A 118 -1.14 -10.60 9.65
CA THR A 118 -2.39 -11.26 9.28
C THR A 118 -3.04 -11.96 10.50
N ALA A 119 -4.34 -12.24 10.44
CA ALA A 119 -5.10 -12.79 11.57
C ALA A 119 -5.71 -14.16 11.25
N LYS A 120 -6.20 -14.37 10.02
CA LYS A 120 -6.98 -15.57 9.65
C LYS A 120 -6.54 -16.13 8.28
N GLN A 121 -5.25 -16.04 7.95
CA GLN A 121 -4.72 -16.58 6.70
C GLN A 121 -4.78 -18.12 6.60
N LEU A 122 -4.84 -18.60 5.35
CA LEU A 122 -4.86 -20.03 5.04
C LEU A 122 -3.57 -20.72 5.47
N LYS A 123 -3.70 -22.01 5.80
CA LYS A 123 -2.56 -22.88 6.08
C LYS A 123 -1.70 -23.03 4.83
N VAL A 124 -0.42 -22.71 4.97
CA VAL A 124 0.59 -22.99 3.94
C VAL A 124 1.10 -24.42 4.15
N LEU A 125 1.01 -25.25 3.11
CA LEU A 125 1.58 -26.60 3.15
C LEU A 125 3.07 -26.54 2.81
N GLY A 126 3.90 -27.17 3.65
CA GLY A 126 5.32 -27.34 3.36
C GLY A 126 5.53 -28.18 2.09
N GLY A 127 6.59 -27.89 1.34
CA GLY A 127 6.92 -28.61 0.09
C GLY A 127 6.28 -28.07 -1.19
N SER A 128 5.30 -27.15 -1.10
CA SER A 128 4.71 -26.49 -2.27
C SER A 128 4.95 -24.98 -2.24
N THR A 129 5.13 -24.35 -3.41
CA THR A 129 5.42 -22.91 -3.50
C THR A 129 4.15 -22.08 -3.44
N ASN A 130 4.14 -21.07 -2.57
CA ASN A 130 3.16 -19.98 -2.65
C ASN A 130 3.32 -19.24 -3.98
N ARG A 131 2.26 -18.57 -4.42
CA ARG A 131 2.30 -17.68 -5.57
C ARG A 131 2.60 -16.26 -5.12
N ILE A 132 3.49 -15.58 -5.84
CA ILE A 132 3.74 -14.15 -5.68
C ILE A 132 3.37 -13.45 -6.98
N ASP A 133 2.57 -12.40 -6.88
CA ASP A 133 2.28 -11.49 -7.97
C ASP A 133 2.86 -10.11 -7.64
N VAL A 134 3.48 -9.47 -8.62
CA VAL A 134 3.82 -8.04 -8.57
C VAL A 134 3.25 -7.36 -9.80
N GLY A 135 2.62 -6.20 -9.64
CA GLY A 135 1.95 -5.60 -10.77
C GLY A 135 1.29 -4.27 -10.50
N LEU A 136 0.66 -3.76 -11.57
CA LEU A 136 -0.09 -2.51 -11.59
C LEU A 136 -1.56 -2.82 -11.92
N GLU A 137 -2.45 -2.51 -11.00
CA GLU A 137 -3.90 -2.53 -11.18
C GLU A 137 -4.43 -1.10 -11.32
N VAL A 138 -5.39 -0.90 -12.24
CA VAL A 138 -5.94 0.41 -12.56
C VAL A 138 -7.45 0.34 -12.74
N THR A 139 -8.15 1.27 -12.09
CA THR A 139 -9.57 1.55 -12.31
C THR A 139 -9.73 2.97 -12.85
N GLY A 140 -10.55 3.16 -13.89
CA GLY A 140 -10.72 4.45 -14.56
C GLY A 140 -9.49 4.91 -15.37
N PRO A 141 -8.89 4.07 -16.23
CA PRO A 141 -7.61 4.35 -16.89
C PRO A 141 -7.61 5.63 -17.74
N LYS A 142 -8.77 6.12 -18.18
CA LYS A 142 -8.88 7.35 -18.97
C LYS A 142 -8.54 8.64 -18.21
N TYR A 143 -8.53 8.61 -16.88
CA TYR A 143 -8.31 9.80 -16.03
C TYR A 143 -6.95 9.85 -15.35
N ILE A 144 -6.03 8.94 -15.71
CA ILE A 144 -4.77 8.77 -14.99
C ILE A 144 -3.56 8.94 -15.90
N ASN A 145 -2.49 9.41 -15.28
CA ASN A 145 -1.13 9.35 -15.80
C ASN A 145 -0.28 8.58 -14.78
N VAL A 146 0.30 7.48 -15.25
CA VAL A 146 1.15 6.60 -14.44
C VAL A 146 2.58 6.73 -14.98
N PRO A 147 3.52 7.28 -14.20
CA PRO A 147 4.94 7.27 -14.57
C PRO A 147 5.44 5.83 -14.70
N SER A 148 6.64 5.64 -15.25
CA SER A 148 7.24 4.31 -15.28
C SER A 148 7.52 3.82 -13.87
N ILE A 149 6.80 2.79 -13.44
CA ILE A 149 7.01 2.10 -12.18
C ILE A 149 7.80 0.83 -12.47
N ALA A 150 8.92 0.68 -11.78
CA ALA A 150 9.84 -0.45 -11.89
C ALA A 150 9.60 -1.41 -10.73
N ASN A 151 8.88 -2.50 -11.00
CA ASN A 151 8.64 -3.56 -10.02
C ASN A 151 9.81 -4.53 -10.04
N ARG A 152 10.48 -4.67 -8.90
CA ARG A 152 11.51 -5.68 -8.68
C ARG A 152 11.03 -6.60 -7.57
N MET A 153 11.34 -7.90 -7.68
CA MET A 153 10.80 -8.89 -6.75
C MET A 153 11.85 -9.90 -6.33
N GLN A 154 11.75 -10.30 -5.07
CA GLN A 154 12.48 -11.40 -4.48
C GLN A 154 11.52 -12.25 -3.65
N PHE A 155 11.95 -13.45 -3.32
CA PHE A 155 11.21 -14.35 -2.45
C PHE A 155 12.12 -14.93 -1.37
N MET A 156 11.54 -15.26 -0.22
CA MET A 156 12.27 -15.92 0.85
C MET A 156 12.13 -17.45 0.72
N THR A 157 13.25 -18.16 0.70
CA THR A 157 13.31 -19.63 0.72
C THR A 157 12.96 -20.19 2.10
N GLY A 158 12.70 -21.50 2.21
CA GLY A 158 12.46 -22.15 3.51
C GLY A 158 13.64 -22.01 4.49
N ASN A 159 14.84 -21.77 3.97
CA ASN A 159 16.06 -21.54 4.76
C ASN A 159 16.25 -20.07 5.17
N LYS A 160 15.23 -19.23 5.01
CA LYS A 160 15.25 -17.79 5.31
C LYS A 160 16.26 -16.98 4.49
N VAL A 161 16.54 -17.41 3.28
CA VAL A 161 17.40 -16.70 2.33
C VAL A 161 16.53 -15.98 1.31
N TRP A 162 16.83 -14.71 1.03
CA TRP A 162 16.18 -13.94 -0.03
C TRP A 162 16.85 -14.20 -1.37
N GLU A 163 16.05 -14.51 -2.38
CA GLU A 163 16.54 -14.84 -3.72
C GLU A 163 15.70 -14.15 -4.81
N GLN A 164 16.36 -13.82 -5.92
CA GLN A 164 15.68 -13.43 -7.15
C GLN A 164 15.05 -14.64 -7.84
N VAL A 165 13.85 -14.44 -8.39
CA VAL A 165 13.12 -15.47 -9.14
C VAL A 165 13.86 -15.76 -10.44
N ALA A 166 13.98 -17.03 -10.84
CA ALA A 166 14.47 -17.36 -12.18
C ALA A 166 13.44 -16.90 -13.23
N THR A 167 13.86 -16.27 -14.33
CA THR A 167 12.93 -15.74 -15.35
C THR A 167 12.02 -16.81 -15.93
N GLY A 168 12.51 -18.05 -16.07
CA GLY A 168 11.70 -19.19 -16.53
C GLY A 168 10.53 -19.56 -15.61
N ASN A 169 10.54 -19.10 -14.35
CA ASN A 169 9.46 -19.31 -13.38
C ASN A 169 8.51 -18.10 -13.28
N VAL A 170 8.61 -17.13 -14.20
CA VAL A 170 7.78 -15.92 -14.21
C VAL A 170 6.75 -16.02 -15.33
N ALA A 171 5.47 -15.89 -14.96
CA ALA A 171 4.39 -15.69 -15.91
C ALA A 171 4.08 -14.20 -16.06
N ARG A 172 3.81 -13.76 -17.30
CA ARG A 172 3.39 -12.39 -17.61
C ARG A 172 1.91 -12.36 -17.98
N SER A 173 1.15 -11.45 -17.38
CA SER A 173 -0.23 -11.16 -17.77
C SER A 173 -0.45 -9.67 -17.94
N VAL A 174 -1.08 -9.27 -19.05
CA VAL A 174 -1.45 -7.88 -19.34
C VAL A 174 -2.87 -7.87 -19.88
N THR A 175 -3.82 -7.41 -19.08
CA THR A 175 -5.25 -7.35 -19.44
C THR A 175 -5.69 -5.98 -19.95
N LEU A 176 -4.90 -4.94 -19.66
CA LEU A 176 -5.15 -3.59 -20.14
C LEU A 176 -4.58 -3.40 -21.56
N PRO A 177 -5.18 -2.50 -22.35
CA PRO A 177 -4.68 -2.12 -23.67
C PRO A 177 -3.16 -1.86 -23.73
N ALA A 178 -2.39 -2.70 -24.43
CA ALA A 178 -0.96 -2.46 -24.66
C ALA A 178 -0.71 -1.44 -25.78
N CYS A 179 0.37 -0.66 -25.66
CA CYS A 179 0.76 0.31 -26.69
C CYS A 179 1.36 -0.41 -27.91
N SER A 180 0.99 0.05 -29.11
CA SER A 180 1.41 -0.53 -30.39
C SER A 180 1.50 0.52 -31.51
N ALA A 181 1.72 0.08 -32.75
CA ALA A 181 1.60 0.93 -33.92
C ALA A 181 0.17 1.51 -34.07
N SER A 182 -0.85 0.70 -33.81
CA SER A 182 -2.27 1.07 -33.96
C SER A 182 -2.92 1.66 -32.69
N ARG A 183 -2.34 1.40 -31.51
CA ARG A 183 -2.84 1.92 -30.23
C ARG A 183 -1.79 2.80 -29.56
N LYS A 184 -2.01 4.11 -29.60
CA LYS A 184 -1.07 5.11 -29.07
C LYS A 184 -1.47 5.63 -27.68
N PRO A 185 -0.52 6.14 -26.88
CA PRO A 185 -0.84 6.89 -25.67
C PRO A 185 -1.80 8.05 -25.97
N PRO A 186 -2.71 8.41 -25.05
CA PRO A 186 -2.80 7.97 -23.66
C PRO A 186 -3.74 6.77 -23.43
N ASN A 187 -4.17 6.08 -24.48
CA ASN A 187 -5.20 5.02 -24.40
C ASN A 187 -4.61 3.60 -24.29
N CYS A 188 -3.33 3.51 -23.91
CA CYS A 188 -2.61 2.25 -23.78
C CYS A 188 -1.55 2.33 -22.67
N PHE A 189 -1.06 1.16 -22.27
CA PHE A 189 0.01 0.97 -21.31
C PHE A 189 1.25 0.43 -22.01
N THR A 190 2.41 0.92 -21.60
CA THR A 190 3.71 0.35 -21.97
C THR A 190 4.17 -0.55 -20.84
N THR A 191 4.55 -1.78 -21.16
CA THR A 191 5.13 -2.72 -20.20
C THR A 191 6.40 -3.35 -20.76
N LYS A 192 7.40 -3.56 -19.91
CA LYS A 192 8.65 -4.23 -20.29
C LYS A 192 9.10 -5.15 -19.17
N LEU A 193 9.28 -6.43 -19.50
CA LEU A 193 10.04 -7.35 -18.68
C LEU A 193 11.50 -7.22 -19.12
N THR A 194 12.41 -6.91 -18.20
CA THR A 194 13.84 -7.03 -18.46
C THR A 194 14.21 -8.48 -18.20
N ASP A 195 14.63 -9.18 -19.26
CA ASP A 195 14.93 -10.61 -19.26
C ASP A 195 16.44 -10.90 -19.12
N GLY A 196 16.71 -12.07 -18.57
CA GLY A 196 18.01 -12.61 -18.19
C GLY A 196 17.80 -13.98 -17.55
N SER A 197 18.82 -14.60 -16.94
CA SER A 197 18.64 -15.86 -16.19
C SER A 197 17.80 -15.68 -14.92
N LYS A 198 17.78 -14.47 -14.37
CA LYS A 198 17.00 -14.05 -13.20
C LYS A 198 16.08 -12.90 -13.56
N PHE A 199 14.91 -12.86 -12.92
CA PHE A 199 13.99 -11.74 -12.97
C PHE A 199 14.64 -10.53 -12.34
N THR A 200 14.86 -9.49 -13.13
CA THR A 200 15.40 -8.22 -12.62
C THR A 200 14.27 -7.23 -12.37
N GLN A 201 13.41 -7.01 -13.37
CA GLN A 201 12.45 -5.92 -13.32
C GLN A 201 11.29 -6.09 -14.30
N TRP A 202 10.10 -5.72 -13.84
CA TRP A 202 8.90 -5.51 -14.64
C TRP A 202 8.50 -4.03 -14.58
N THR A 203 8.50 -3.34 -15.73
CA THR A 203 8.00 -1.96 -15.82
C THR A 203 6.58 -1.89 -16.34
N ALA A 204 5.81 -0.96 -15.79
CA ALA A 204 4.51 -0.58 -16.30
C ALA A 204 4.39 0.96 -16.29
N SER A 205 3.82 1.52 -17.34
CA SER A 205 3.59 2.97 -17.45
C SER A 205 2.38 3.28 -18.32
N LYS A 206 1.80 4.45 -18.10
CA LYS A 206 0.77 5.05 -18.95
C LYS A 206 1.03 6.55 -18.99
N PRO A 207 2.04 7.01 -19.75
CA PRO A 207 2.29 8.42 -19.91
C PRO A 207 1.13 9.06 -20.68
N ARG A 208 0.60 10.15 -20.15
CA ARG A 208 -0.34 11.01 -20.86
C ARG A 208 0.40 12.23 -21.37
N ARG A 209 0.26 12.58 -22.66
CA ARG A 209 0.64 13.93 -23.13
C ARG A 209 -0.19 14.92 -22.33
N GLN A 210 0.45 15.78 -21.54
CA GLN A 210 -0.23 16.79 -20.73
C GLN A 210 -1.23 17.54 -21.62
N ALA A 211 -2.53 17.31 -21.41
CA ALA A 211 -3.48 18.37 -21.70
C ALA A 211 -3.09 19.48 -20.73
N THR A 212 -2.77 20.66 -21.25
CA THR A 212 -2.54 21.88 -20.48
C THR A 212 -3.65 22.01 -19.44
N ALA A 213 -3.36 21.58 -18.22
CA ALA A 213 -4.21 21.88 -17.10
C ALA A 213 -4.05 23.38 -16.91
N ALA A 214 -5.11 24.14 -17.18
CA ALA A 214 -5.22 25.49 -16.65
C ALA A 214 -5.07 25.36 -15.14
N ILE A 215 -3.87 25.67 -14.65
CA ILE A 215 -3.57 25.80 -13.23
C ILE A 215 -4.41 26.98 -12.77
N SER A 216 -5.63 26.71 -12.28
CA SER A 216 -6.30 27.67 -11.43
C SER A 216 -5.58 27.59 -10.08
N PRO A 217 -4.95 28.68 -9.61
CA PRO A 217 -4.25 28.67 -8.34
C PRO A 217 -5.28 28.53 -7.22
N GLY A 218 -5.42 27.30 -6.69
CA GLY A 218 -5.85 27.16 -5.30
C GLY A 218 -4.77 27.82 -4.42
N PRO A 219 -5.14 28.49 -3.31
CA PRO A 219 -4.24 29.36 -2.58
C PRO A 219 -2.96 28.61 -2.22
N ALA A 220 -1.89 28.98 -2.92
CA ALA A 220 -0.55 28.57 -2.62
C ALA A 220 -0.18 29.23 -1.30
N HIS A 221 -0.33 28.51 -0.20
CA HIS A 221 0.63 28.70 0.89
C HIS A 221 1.96 28.12 0.41
N ALA A 222 2.64 28.93 -0.41
CA ALA A 222 4.07 28.86 -0.62
C ALA A 222 4.75 29.26 0.69
N THR A 223 4.75 28.35 1.66
CA THR A 223 5.93 28.26 2.51
C THR A 223 6.92 27.46 1.70
N SER A 224 7.99 28.13 1.28
CA SER A 224 9.24 27.48 0.89
C SER A 224 9.74 26.69 2.09
N ALA A 225 9.15 25.53 2.34
CA ALA A 225 9.76 24.51 3.14
C ALA A 225 10.95 24.05 2.30
N LYS A 226 12.13 24.62 2.60
CA LYS A 226 13.38 23.90 2.45
C LYS A 226 13.05 22.46 2.80
N SER A 227 13.33 21.52 1.89
CA SER A 227 13.43 20.12 2.24
C SER A 227 14.16 20.09 3.57
N GLY A 228 13.46 19.70 4.63
CA GLY A 228 14.11 19.43 5.90
C GLY A 228 14.99 18.23 5.61
N ASP A 229 16.19 18.47 5.09
CA ASP A 229 17.31 17.59 5.31
C ASP A 229 17.35 17.44 6.81
N ILE A 230 16.85 16.30 7.26
CA ILE A 230 16.98 15.84 8.64
C ILE A 230 18.47 15.99 8.93
N ALA A 231 18.78 16.86 9.89
CA ALA A 231 20.14 17.09 10.32
C ALA A 231 20.80 15.72 10.54
N VAL A 232 21.99 15.54 9.97
CA VAL A 232 22.78 14.31 9.96
C VAL A 232 23.10 13.76 11.37
N GLY A 233 22.67 14.45 12.44
CA GLY A 233 23.02 14.16 13.84
C GLY A 233 22.05 13.29 14.66
N ASP A 234 20.81 13.02 14.24
CA ASP A 234 19.79 12.47 15.17
C ASP A 234 19.43 10.98 15.01
N LEU A 235 20.01 10.28 14.03
CA LEU A 235 19.81 8.82 13.93
C LEU A 235 20.97 8.09 14.60
N PRO A 236 20.71 7.09 15.46
CA PRO A 236 21.77 6.26 15.99
C PRO A 236 22.50 5.56 14.84
N SER A 237 23.83 5.52 14.90
CA SER A 237 24.66 4.86 13.87
C SER A 237 24.26 3.39 13.67
N THR A 238 23.92 2.70 14.76
CA THR A 238 23.36 1.36 14.77
C THR A 238 22.05 1.33 15.54
N PHE A 239 21.01 0.71 14.98
CA PHE A 239 19.70 0.56 15.62
C PHE A 239 19.20 -0.87 15.49
N ASN A 240 18.89 -1.53 16.62
CA ASN A 240 18.53 -2.96 16.65
C ASN A 240 19.51 -3.87 15.87
N GLY A 241 20.80 -3.53 15.88
CA GLY A 241 21.86 -4.24 15.16
C GLY A 241 22.08 -3.79 13.72
N VAL A 242 21.24 -2.90 13.18
CA VAL A 242 21.31 -2.43 11.79
C VAL A 242 22.11 -1.13 11.67
N ASP A 243 23.12 -1.12 10.81
CA ASP A 243 23.83 0.10 10.41
C ASP A 243 22.88 1.03 9.62
N GLN A 244 22.51 2.16 10.23
CA GLN A 244 21.54 3.09 9.66
C GLN A 244 22.10 3.94 8.52
N GLN A 245 23.41 4.19 8.52
CA GLN A 245 24.05 4.92 7.43
C GLN A 245 24.15 4.04 6.19
N ALA A 246 24.58 2.78 6.36
CA ALA A 246 24.61 1.79 5.29
C ALA A 246 23.20 1.52 4.76
N LEU A 247 22.18 1.42 5.64
CA LEU A 247 20.79 1.24 5.23
C LEU A 247 20.29 2.39 4.35
N ARG A 248 20.51 3.65 4.77
CA ARG A 248 20.11 4.83 4.00
C ARG A 248 20.78 4.87 2.64
N ALA A 249 22.10 4.67 2.61
CA ALA A 249 22.86 4.65 1.37
C ALA A 249 22.34 3.55 0.43
N CYS A 250 22.08 2.35 0.98
CA CYS A 250 21.58 1.24 0.21
C CYS A 250 20.18 1.48 -0.36
N LEU A 251 19.23 2.03 0.42
CA LEU A 251 17.89 2.37 -0.06
C LEU A 251 17.93 3.38 -1.25
N GLU A 252 18.94 4.24 -1.27
CA GLU A 252 19.14 5.23 -2.34
C GLU A 252 19.79 4.63 -3.59
N SER A 253 20.81 3.78 -3.43
CA SER A 253 21.60 3.25 -4.55
C SER A 253 21.13 1.90 -5.07
N ASP A 254 20.80 0.96 -4.18
CA ASP A 254 20.59 -0.45 -4.49
C ASP A 254 19.65 -1.13 -3.47
N PRO A 255 18.35 -0.74 -3.44
CA PRO A 255 17.39 -1.19 -2.42
C PRO A 255 17.16 -2.71 -2.41
N ASP A 256 17.47 -3.38 -3.52
CA ASP A 256 17.24 -4.82 -3.69
C ASP A 256 18.28 -5.64 -2.93
N ASN A 257 19.50 -5.12 -2.79
CA ASN A 257 20.59 -5.84 -2.14
C ASN A 257 20.75 -5.46 -0.66
N CYS A 258 19.92 -4.57 -0.11
CA CYS A 258 20.11 -4.13 1.28
C CYS A 258 20.07 -5.27 2.30
N LEU A 259 19.26 -6.30 2.05
CA LEU A 259 19.17 -7.46 2.93
C LEU A 259 20.47 -8.27 2.99
N SER A 260 21.31 -8.22 1.95
CA SER A 260 22.60 -8.91 1.91
C SER A 260 23.79 -7.99 2.19
N THR A 261 23.67 -6.68 1.93
CA THR A 261 24.79 -5.74 2.01
C THR A 261 24.79 -4.89 3.28
N VAL A 262 23.64 -4.64 3.90
CA VAL A 262 23.54 -3.81 5.11
C VAL A 262 23.77 -4.69 6.34
N PRO A 263 24.83 -4.43 7.14
CA PRO A 263 25.10 -5.19 8.35
C PRO A 263 23.90 -5.19 9.31
N GLY A 264 23.53 -6.38 9.78
CA GLY A 264 22.45 -6.62 10.74
C GLY A 264 21.02 -6.48 10.21
N LEU A 265 20.81 -6.02 8.96
CA LEU A 265 19.46 -5.81 8.43
C LEU A 265 18.66 -7.12 8.31
N SER A 266 19.27 -8.16 7.74
CA SER A 266 18.62 -9.48 7.59
C SER A 266 18.18 -10.04 8.94
N GLU A 267 19.06 -10.00 9.95
CA GLU A 267 18.75 -10.47 11.30
C GLU A 267 17.63 -9.65 11.94
N CYS A 268 17.68 -8.32 11.80
CA CYS A 268 16.63 -7.45 12.32
C CYS A 268 15.26 -7.75 11.69
N VAL A 269 15.21 -7.96 10.37
CA VAL A 269 13.99 -8.30 9.64
C VAL A 269 13.45 -9.67 10.06
N VAL A 270 14.32 -10.68 10.17
CA VAL A 270 13.93 -12.04 10.60
C VAL A 270 13.48 -12.06 12.07
N THR A 271 14.01 -11.19 12.91
CA THR A 271 13.59 -11.02 14.31
C THR A 271 12.48 -10.00 14.50
N MET A 272 11.95 -9.43 13.41
CA MET A 272 10.79 -8.53 13.37
C MET A 272 10.93 -7.32 14.30
N ARG A 273 12.16 -6.79 14.43
CA ARG A 273 12.42 -5.54 15.17
C ARG A 273 12.15 -4.33 14.27
N VAL A 274 12.26 -3.13 14.82
CA VAL A 274 12.28 -1.91 14.01
C VAL A 274 13.69 -1.77 13.44
N CYS A 275 13.84 -1.90 12.14
CA CYS A 275 15.13 -1.96 11.45
C CYS A 275 15.56 -0.65 10.81
N ASN A 276 14.59 0.20 10.46
CA ASN A 276 14.83 1.51 9.89
C ASN A 276 14.39 2.59 10.89
N ALA A 277 15.35 3.22 11.56
CA ALA A 277 15.11 4.24 12.57
C ALA A 277 14.62 5.57 11.96
N ALA A 278 14.90 5.86 10.68
CA ALA A 278 14.39 7.06 10.01
C ALA A 278 12.86 7.10 9.94
N ALA A 279 12.23 5.92 9.97
CA ALA A 279 10.78 5.79 10.05
C ALA A 279 10.19 6.24 11.41
N LEU A 280 10.99 6.23 12.49
CA LEU A 280 10.54 6.65 13.82
C LEU A 280 10.52 8.17 13.96
N LEU A 281 11.53 8.85 13.40
CA LEU A 281 11.64 10.31 13.43
C LEU A 281 10.66 11.03 12.49
N SER A 282 10.11 10.30 11.51
CA SER A 282 9.13 10.83 10.56
C SER A 282 7.72 11.04 11.16
N ARG A 283 7.54 10.82 12.48
CA ARG A 283 6.41 11.38 13.25
C ARG A 283 6.56 12.89 13.36
N GLY A 284 6.37 13.58 12.23
CA GLY A 284 6.27 15.03 12.22
C GLY A 284 5.13 15.45 13.12
N THR A 285 5.42 16.28 14.12
CA THR A 285 4.47 17.03 14.93
C THR A 285 3.54 17.81 14.00
N THR A 286 2.40 17.22 13.64
CA THR A 286 1.28 17.98 13.12
C THR A 286 0.79 18.83 14.27
N LYS A 287 1.13 20.12 14.23
CA LYS A 287 0.60 21.14 15.13
C LYS A 287 -0.93 21.08 15.01
N ASN A 288 -1.58 20.46 16.00
CA ASN A 288 -3.03 20.41 16.14
C ASN A 288 -3.55 21.81 16.45
N THR A 289 -3.66 22.65 15.44
CA THR A 289 -4.75 23.62 15.36
C THR A 289 -5.92 22.82 14.83
N THR A 290 -6.88 22.45 15.67
CA THR A 290 -8.14 21.79 15.26
C THR A 290 -8.80 22.61 14.15
N PRO A 291 -8.79 22.12 12.90
CA PRO A 291 -9.74 22.56 11.89
C PRO A 291 -10.98 21.66 12.01
N ASP A 292 -12.15 22.18 11.67
CA ASP A 292 -13.32 21.35 11.38
C ASP A 292 -12.97 20.23 10.38
N ALA A 293 -13.74 19.15 10.39
CA ALA A 293 -13.60 18.11 9.37
C ALA A 293 -13.75 18.72 7.97
N ASP A 294 -12.66 18.76 7.19
CA ASP A 294 -12.66 19.27 5.82
C ASP A 294 -13.53 18.43 4.86
N VAL A 295 -14.00 17.26 5.31
CA VAL A 295 -14.86 16.34 4.56
C VAL A 295 -16.17 16.08 5.29
N SER A 296 -17.29 16.24 4.58
CA SER A 296 -18.63 16.09 5.14
C SER A 296 -19.04 14.62 5.33
N ALA A 297 -19.96 14.38 6.27
CA ALA A 297 -20.59 13.05 6.45
C ALA A 297 -21.25 12.54 5.16
N ALA A 298 -21.81 13.42 4.33
CA ALA A 298 -22.44 13.06 3.06
C ALA A 298 -21.41 12.56 2.02
N ASP A 299 -20.24 13.18 1.98
CA ASP A 299 -19.14 12.74 1.12
C ASP A 299 -18.60 11.38 1.55
N ILE A 300 -18.38 11.20 2.87
CA ILE A 300 -17.95 9.91 3.44
C ILE A 300 -19.00 8.82 3.17
N ARG A 301 -20.29 9.12 3.34
CA ARG A 301 -21.38 8.18 3.03
C ARG A 301 -21.33 7.72 1.59
N THR A 302 -21.22 8.67 0.66
CA THR A 302 -21.20 8.39 -0.79
C THR A 302 -19.98 7.56 -1.16
N ARG A 303 -18.82 7.90 -0.60
CA ARG A 303 -17.56 7.18 -0.81
C ARG A 303 -17.62 5.75 -0.29
N ALA A 304 -18.07 5.54 0.95
CA ALA A 304 -18.17 4.21 1.54
C ALA A 304 -19.19 3.34 0.78
N ALA A 305 -20.35 3.90 0.42
CA ALA A 305 -21.34 3.22 -0.39
C ALA A 305 -20.75 2.74 -1.72
N ALA A 306 -20.01 3.61 -2.42
CA ALA A 306 -19.36 3.26 -3.68
C ALA A 306 -18.23 2.23 -3.51
N ALA A 307 -17.38 2.38 -2.49
CA ALA A 307 -16.24 1.49 -2.25
C ALA A 307 -16.67 0.07 -1.87
N PHE A 308 -17.73 -0.09 -1.09
CA PHE A 308 -18.24 -1.38 -0.62
C PHE A 308 -19.43 -1.91 -1.44
N GLY A 309 -19.89 -1.16 -2.45
CA GLY A 309 -21.01 -1.56 -3.31
C GLY A 309 -22.33 -1.75 -2.57
N VAL A 310 -22.62 -0.90 -1.58
CA VAL A 310 -23.87 -0.94 -0.79
C VAL A 310 -24.67 0.35 -0.96
N SER A 311 -25.94 0.35 -0.55
CA SER A 311 -26.77 1.55 -0.56
C SER A 311 -26.27 2.56 0.48
N ALA A 312 -26.14 3.83 0.10
CA ALA A 312 -25.83 4.92 1.03
C ALA A 312 -26.83 5.02 2.20
N ARG A 313 -28.08 4.56 2.02
CA ARG A 313 -29.12 4.59 3.06
C ARG A 313 -28.93 3.54 4.15
N THR A 314 -28.14 2.51 3.91
CA THR A 314 -27.90 1.41 4.87
C THR A 314 -26.59 1.59 5.65
N LEU A 315 -25.99 2.79 5.57
CA LEU A 315 -24.75 3.13 6.25
C LEU A 315 -25.05 3.91 7.54
N SER A 316 -24.54 3.40 8.65
CA SER A 316 -24.39 4.17 9.88
C SER A 316 -23.06 4.92 9.83
N ILE A 317 -23.07 6.20 10.23
CA ILE A 317 -21.89 7.06 10.24
C ILE A 317 -21.79 7.72 11.59
N GLU A 318 -20.71 7.43 12.29
CA GLU A 318 -20.35 8.08 13.54
C GLU A 318 -19.46 9.29 13.23
N PRO A 319 -19.72 10.44 13.89
CA PRO A 319 -18.95 11.65 13.68
C PRO A 319 -17.48 11.49 14.09
N PRO A 320 -16.58 12.37 13.60
CA PRO A 320 -15.17 12.28 13.94
C PRO A 320 -14.93 12.42 15.43
N VAL A 321 -14.44 11.35 16.04
CA VAL A 321 -13.94 11.40 17.41
C VAL A 321 -12.41 11.49 17.35
N SER A 322 -11.83 12.37 18.17
CA SER A 322 -10.41 12.28 18.48
C SER A 322 -10.19 10.99 19.25
N PRO A 323 -9.19 10.16 18.91
CA PRO A 323 -8.89 8.96 19.68
C PRO A 323 -8.60 9.36 21.14
N THR A 324 -9.52 9.01 22.03
CA THR A 324 -9.42 9.29 23.46
C THR A 324 -8.62 8.17 24.12
N GLY A 325 -7.30 8.33 24.14
CA GLY A 325 -6.41 7.60 25.06
C GLY A 325 -5.91 6.23 24.60
N LEU A 326 -4.58 6.11 24.59
CA LEU A 326 -3.76 4.94 24.92
C LEU A 326 -4.49 3.59 25.08
N GLN A 327 -4.77 2.91 23.98
CA GLN A 327 -4.72 1.44 23.98
C GLN A 327 -3.31 1.02 23.57
N ALA A 328 -2.46 0.90 24.59
CA ALA A 328 -1.15 0.29 24.49
C ALA A 328 -1.30 -1.22 24.26
N HIS A 329 -1.55 -1.62 23.01
CA HIS A 329 -1.31 -3.00 22.58
C HIS A 329 -0.31 -3.04 21.42
N LEU A 330 0.95 -3.26 21.85
CA LEU A 330 2.00 -4.02 21.18
C LEU A 330 2.55 -3.46 19.85
N ARG A 331 3.68 -2.75 19.97
CA ARG A 331 4.80 -2.69 19.00
C ARG A 331 4.39 -2.76 17.50
N ALA A 332 3.67 -1.74 17.04
CA ALA A 332 3.71 -1.27 15.67
C ALA A 332 3.62 0.26 15.72
N ALA A 333 4.25 0.95 14.78
CA ALA A 333 4.47 2.41 14.80
C ALA A 333 3.20 3.24 14.51
N ASP A 334 2.04 2.81 14.99
CA ASP A 334 0.75 3.03 14.33
C ASP A 334 -0.29 3.75 15.21
N ASP A 335 0.13 4.87 15.80
CA ASP A 335 -0.74 5.72 16.63
C ASP A 335 -0.79 7.12 16.02
N THR A 336 -1.70 7.31 15.06
CA THR A 336 -1.98 8.63 14.49
C THR A 336 -3.20 9.21 15.20
N GLY A 337 -2.99 10.26 15.99
CA GLY A 337 -4.03 11.07 16.65
C GLY A 337 -4.92 11.87 15.69
N THR A 338 -5.25 11.29 14.52
CA THR A 338 -6.14 11.85 13.51
C THR A 338 -7.59 11.62 13.88
N THR A 339 -8.42 12.64 13.75
CA THR A 339 -9.88 12.53 13.83
C THR A 339 -10.41 11.65 12.70
N VAL A 340 -11.25 10.67 13.01
CA VAL A 340 -11.71 9.66 12.04
C VAL A 340 -13.21 9.52 11.99
N TRP A 341 -13.77 9.45 10.79
CA TRP A 341 -15.14 9.00 10.57
C TRP A 341 -15.19 7.47 10.66
N THR A 342 -16.11 6.92 11.45
CA THR A 342 -16.41 5.49 11.43
C THR A 342 -17.69 5.25 10.64
N VAL A 343 -17.63 4.35 9.66
CA VAL A 343 -18.76 3.93 8.83
C VAL A 343 -18.98 2.44 9.05
N THR A 344 -20.22 2.06 9.36
CA THR A 344 -20.61 0.65 9.52
C THR A 344 -21.82 0.33 8.66
N SER A 345 -21.89 -0.93 8.23
CA SER A 345 -23.09 -1.48 7.62
C SER A 345 -23.21 -2.96 7.93
N THR A 346 -24.44 -3.43 8.10
CA THR A 346 -24.79 -4.86 8.16
C THR A 346 -25.18 -5.43 6.80
N SER A 347 -25.22 -4.59 5.76
CA SER A 347 -25.54 -5.02 4.40
C SER A 347 -24.45 -5.94 3.84
N ARG A 348 -24.86 -6.92 3.01
CA ARG A 348 -23.89 -7.73 2.27
C ARG A 348 -23.08 -6.87 1.30
N THR A 349 -21.77 -7.07 1.29
CA THR A 349 -20.81 -6.30 0.49
C THR A 349 -19.86 -7.23 -0.25
N ARG A 350 -19.32 -6.78 -1.39
CA ARG A 350 -18.21 -7.47 -2.08
C ARG A 350 -16.85 -7.23 -1.40
N GLY A 351 -16.83 -6.44 -0.33
CA GLY A 351 -15.61 -5.90 0.25
C GLY A 351 -14.98 -4.87 -0.69
N LEU A 352 -13.67 -4.68 -0.56
CA LEU A 352 -12.90 -3.77 -1.44
C LEU A 352 -12.35 -4.46 -2.70
N GLN A 353 -12.59 -5.76 -2.85
CA GLN A 353 -12.21 -6.49 -4.04
C GLN A 353 -13.41 -6.62 -4.97
N ASN A 354 -13.22 -6.35 -6.25
CA ASN A 354 -14.25 -6.54 -7.27
C ASN A 354 -14.41 -8.03 -7.62
N THR A 355 -14.84 -8.83 -6.65
CA THR A 355 -15.13 -10.27 -6.83
C THR A 355 -16.64 -10.53 -6.74
N ASP A 356 -17.08 -11.72 -7.12
CA ASP A 356 -18.47 -12.16 -6.96
C ASP A 356 -18.81 -12.66 -5.55
N ARG A 357 -17.83 -12.70 -4.65
CA ARG A 357 -18.06 -13.09 -3.25
C ARG A 357 -18.74 -11.96 -2.50
N LEU A 358 -19.70 -12.33 -1.65
CA LEU A 358 -20.38 -11.42 -0.75
C LEU A 358 -20.04 -11.79 0.70
N PHE A 359 -19.82 -10.78 1.51
CA PHE A 359 -19.50 -10.86 2.93
C PHE A 359 -20.54 -10.10 3.74
N ASP A 360 -20.79 -10.55 4.96
CA ASP A 360 -21.74 -9.90 5.85
C ASP A 360 -21.10 -8.69 6.52
N GLY A 361 -21.60 -7.51 6.14
CA GLY A 361 -21.24 -6.23 6.76
C GLY A 361 -19.80 -5.77 6.55
N PHE A 362 -19.55 -4.55 6.99
CA PHE A 362 -18.22 -3.95 7.06
C PHE A 362 -18.14 -2.85 8.11
N THR A 363 -16.91 -2.58 8.56
CA THR A 363 -16.55 -1.36 9.29
C THR A 363 -15.40 -0.69 8.55
N ALA A 364 -15.47 0.62 8.37
CA ALA A 364 -14.44 1.41 7.70
C ALA A 364 -14.17 2.71 8.45
N ARG A 365 -12.90 3.08 8.56
CA ARG A 365 -12.41 4.31 9.18
C ARG A 365 -11.81 5.21 8.11
N TYR A 366 -12.27 6.45 8.05
CA TYR A 366 -11.79 7.46 7.10
C TYR A 366 -11.21 8.67 7.82
N SER A 367 -10.16 9.26 7.26
CA SER A 367 -9.62 10.54 7.75
C SER A 367 -10.65 11.65 7.63
N ALA A 368 -10.89 12.40 8.71
CA ALA A 368 -11.81 13.54 8.71
C ALA A 368 -11.34 14.71 7.83
N HIS A 369 -10.02 14.83 7.60
CA HIS A 369 -9.42 15.91 6.83
C HIS A 369 -9.33 15.61 5.34
N THR A 370 -9.02 14.36 4.98
CA THR A 370 -8.75 13.99 3.58
C THR A 370 -9.80 13.09 2.98
N GLY A 371 -10.65 12.47 3.80
CA GLY A 371 -11.59 11.43 3.37
C GLY A 371 -10.90 10.15 2.89
N ALA A 372 -9.60 10.01 3.17
CA ALA A 372 -8.84 8.81 2.83
C ALA A 372 -9.29 7.62 3.67
N LEU A 373 -9.41 6.43 3.06
CA LEU A 373 -9.62 5.20 3.80
C LEU A 373 -8.36 4.85 4.60
N LEU A 374 -8.47 4.84 5.92
CA LEU A 374 -7.37 4.52 6.83
C LEU A 374 -7.36 3.05 7.19
N GLU A 375 -8.54 2.48 7.41
CA GLU A 375 -8.69 1.09 7.82
C GLU A 375 -10.09 0.61 7.43
N ALA A 376 -10.21 -0.67 7.07
CA ALA A 376 -11.50 -1.32 6.99
C ALA A 376 -11.40 -2.81 7.22
N CYS A 377 -12.52 -3.40 7.64
CA CYS A 377 -12.76 -4.82 7.68
C CYS A 377 -14.10 -5.13 7.02
N TRP A 378 -14.29 -6.36 6.57
CA TRP A 378 -15.58 -6.89 6.15
C TRP A 378 -15.64 -8.39 6.42
N GLY A 379 -16.84 -8.91 6.65
CA GLY A 379 -17.04 -10.31 7.05
C GLY A 379 -16.35 -10.64 8.38
N ASP A 380 -15.80 -11.85 8.48
CA ASP A 380 -15.24 -12.38 9.72
C ASP A 380 -13.96 -11.69 10.22
N LEU A 381 -13.35 -10.83 9.40
CA LEU A 381 -12.16 -10.08 9.77
C LEU A 381 -12.49 -8.78 10.52
N CYS A 382 -13.77 -8.47 10.72
CA CYS A 382 -14.15 -7.37 11.61
C CYS A 382 -13.99 -7.69 13.09
N ASP A 383 -14.01 -8.96 13.48
CA ASP A 383 -13.74 -9.38 14.86
C ASP A 383 -12.25 -9.31 15.24
N ALA A 384 -11.39 -9.00 14.27
CA ALA A 384 -9.93 -8.97 14.40
C ALA A 384 -9.34 -7.56 14.33
N LEU A 385 -10.20 -6.52 14.38
CA LEU A 385 -9.81 -5.10 14.40
C LEU A 385 -9.48 -4.58 15.79
#